data_AF-A0A961LDS1-F1
#
_entry.id   AF-A0A961LDS1-F1
#
_cell.length_a   1.000
_cell.length_b   1.000
_cell.length_c   1.000
_cell.angle_alpha   90.00
_cell.angle_beta   90.00
_cell.angle_gamma   90.00
#
_symmetry.space_group_name_H-M   'P 1'
#
loop_
_entity.id
_entity.type
_entity.pdbx_description
1 polymer ?
#
loop_
_entity_poly.entity_id
_entity_poly.type
_entity_poly.pdbx_seq_one_letter_code
_entity_poly.pdbx_strand_id
1 'polypeptide(L)'
;MRGLSGMSRLLVVLCAAGLLAACSTGPKGVRISRDGTSATTDKTPEKIRNLQASEIYSAISGKTFQYTRSDGNGFVTYNADGTFDFQDDVKGEGKGRWQARGAQFCETFGAGAPTDCGDFKTTGDAYFAAKSRLVEMKI
;
A
#
# COMPACT_ATOMS: atom_id res chain seq x y z
N MET A 1 38.43 14.59 47.06
CA MET A 1 38.38 13.25 46.45
C MET A 1 39.42 13.23 45.33
N ARG A 2 40.52 12.49 45.52
CA ARG A 2 41.64 12.34 44.58
C ARG A 2 41.76 10.84 44.25
N GLY A 3 42.07 10.49 43.00
CA GLY A 3 42.57 9.16 42.67
C GLY A 3 42.16 8.65 41.29
N LEU A 4 42.98 8.97 40.28
CA LEU A 4 43.08 8.28 39.01
C LEU A 4 43.92 6.99 39.22
N SER A 5 43.45 5.84 38.76
CA SER A 5 44.18 4.55 38.71
C SER A 5 43.41 3.64 37.76
N GLY A 6 43.93 2.94 36.74
CA GLY A 6 45.29 2.59 36.36
C GLY A 6 45.27 1.14 35.84
N MET A 7 45.95 0.88 34.72
CA MET A 7 46.44 -0.43 34.21
C MET A 7 45.41 -1.50 33.77
N SER A 8 45.32 -1.81 32.47
CA SER A 8 46.26 -2.61 31.66
C SER A 8 46.33 -4.08 32.09
N ARG A 9 45.87 -4.97 31.19
CA ARG A 9 46.45 -6.30 30.98
C ARG A 9 46.03 -6.86 29.61
N LEU A 10 47.01 -6.90 28.71
CA LEU A 10 47.10 -7.72 27.51
C LEU A 10 47.03 -9.22 27.85
N LEU A 11 46.46 -10.01 26.91
CA LEU A 11 46.80 -11.39 26.53
C LEU A 11 45.86 -11.72 25.34
N VAL A 12 46.23 -11.48 24.07
CA VAL A 12 47.13 -12.23 23.15
C VAL A 12 46.76 -13.71 23.00
N VAL A 13 46.86 -14.21 21.75
CA VAL A 13 47.04 -15.62 21.31
C VAL A 13 45.71 -16.30 20.88
N LEU A 14 45.49 -16.93 19.72
CA LEU A 14 46.32 -17.41 18.59
C LEU A 14 45.43 -17.67 17.33
N CYS A 15 46.11 -17.67 16.19
CA CYS A 15 45.78 -18.08 14.81
C CYS A 15 44.62 -19.04 14.50
N ALA A 16 43.95 -18.76 13.38
CA ALA A 16 43.77 -19.74 12.31
C ALA A 16 43.58 -19.01 10.96
N ALA A 17 44.61 -19.05 10.12
CA ALA A 17 44.46 -18.78 8.69
C ALA A 17 43.92 -20.06 8.02
N GLY A 18 42.84 -19.93 7.26
CA GLY A 18 42.23 -21.03 6.51
C GLY A 18 41.28 -20.47 5.47
N LEU A 19 41.77 -20.41 4.23
CA LEU A 19 41.04 -20.05 3.01
C LEU A 19 39.76 -20.91 2.88
N LEU A 20 38.68 -20.32 2.36
CA LEU A 20 37.86 -20.88 1.27
C LEU A 20 36.78 -19.86 0.85
N ALA A 21 36.70 -19.68 -0.47
CA ALA A 21 35.79 -18.79 -1.15
C ALA A 21 34.32 -19.23 -1.05
N ALA A 22 33.43 -18.26 -1.25
CA ALA A 22 32.09 -18.39 -1.81
C ALA A 22 31.05 -19.25 -1.06
N CYS A 23 30.05 -18.57 -0.48
CA CYS A 23 28.67 -18.65 -0.99
C CYS A 23 27.81 -17.57 -0.33
N SER A 24 27.38 -16.60 -1.14
CA SER A 24 26.24 -15.73 -0.83
C SER A 24 25.00 -16.62 -0.62
N THR A 25 24.62 -16.82 0.63
CA THR A 25 23.31 -17.37 1.00
C THR A 25 22.75 -16.51 2.12
N GLY A 26 22.05 -15.44 1.71
CA GLY A 26 21.14 -14.72 2.61
C GLY A 26 20.08 -15.68 3.17
N PRO A 27 19.48 -15.35 4.32
CA PRO A 27 18.70 -16.30 5.10
C PRO A 27 17.57 -16.92 4.28
N LYS A 28 17.60 -18.26 4.19
CA LYS A 28 16.47 -19.06 3.72
C LYS A 28 15.32 -18.83 4.68
N GLY A 29 14.33 -18.05 4.25
CA GLY A 29 13.07 -17.91 4.96
C GLY A 29 12.48 -19.29 5.23
N VAL A 30 12.21 -19.58 6.50
CA VAL A 30 11.56 -20.80 6.96
C VAL A 30 10.21 -20.93 6.24
N ARG A 31 10.08 -21.92 5.35
CA ARG A 31 8.77 -22.34 4.85
C ARG A 31 8.16 -23.25 5.91
N ILE A 32 7.25 -22.72 6.71
CA ILE A 32 6.36 -23.55 7.52
C ILE A 32 5.43 -24.27 6.54
N SER A 33 5.67 -25.56 6.34
CA SER A 33 4.71 -26.47 5.70
C SER A 33 3.91 -27.12 6.81
N ARG A 34 2.66 -26.70 6.96
CA ARG A 34 1.62 -27.43 7.67
C ARG A 34 0.31 -27.12 6.94
N ASP A 35 -0.23 -28.15 6.30
CA ASP A 35 -1.56 -28.21 5.72
C ASP A 35 -1.85 -27.24 4.56
N GLY A 36 -1.13 -27.47 3.46
CA GLY A 36 -1.60 -27.31 2.07
C GLY A 36 -2.67 -26.26 1.78
N THR A 37 -2.28 -24.98 1.71
CA THR A 37 -2.73 -24.01 0.70
C THR A 37 -1.74 -22.84 0.74
N SER A 38 -0.69 -22.89 -0.07
CA SER A 38 0.06 -21.68 -0.39
C SER A 38 -0.86 -20.79 -1.22
N ALA A 39 -1.32 -19.68 -0.66
CA ALA A 39 -1.96 -18.61 -1.41
C ALA A 39 -0.90 -17.89 -2.28
N THR A 40 -0.38 -18.57 -3.29
CA THR A 40 0.23 -17.90 -4.43
C THR A 40 -0.88 -17.73 -5.44
N THR A 41 -1.59 -16.61 -5.39
CA THR A 41 -2.45 -16.22 -6.50
C THR A 41 -1.58 -16.18 -7.75
N ASP A 42 -1.79 -17.13 -8.65
CA ASP A 42 -1.33 -17.16 -10.04
C ASP A 42 -1.95 -15.99 -10.83
N LYS A 43 -1.83 -14.76 -10.33
CA LYS A 43 -2.17 -13.58 -11.10
C LYS A 43 -0.94 -13.21 -11.92
N THR A 44 -1.04 -13.46 -13.22
CA THR A 44 -0.15 -12.81 -14.19
C THR A 44 -0.13 -11.30 -13.87
N PRO A 45 1.05 -10.67 -13.71
CA PRO A 45 1.11 -9.24 -13.40
C PRO A 45 0.39 -8.45 -14.49
N GLU A 46 -0.73 -7.81 -14.16
CA GLU A 46 -1.40 -6.92 -15.10
C GLU A 46 -0.55 -5.66 -15.27
N LYS A 47 -0.40 -5.20 -16.51
CA LYS A 47 0.40 -4.01 -16.80
C LYS A 47 -0.28 -2.79 -16.17
N ILE A 48 0.48 -2.03 -15.38
CA ILE A 48 0.02 -0.75 -14.84
C ILE A 48 -0.36 0.17 -15.99
N ARG A 49 -1.59 0.68 -15.98
CA ARG A 49 -2.09 1.58 -17.02
C ARG A 49 -2.99 2.66 -16.45
N ASN A 50 -2.99 3.82 -17.10
CA ASN A 50 -3.95 4.88 -16.83
C ASN A 50 -5.30 4.49 -17.47
N LEU A 51 -6.40 4.79 -16.77
CA LEU A 51 -7.75 4.61 -17.29
C LEU A 51 -8.29 5.93 -17.84
N GLN A 52 -9.07 5.87 -18.91
CA GLN A 52 -9.83 7.02 -19.41
C GLN A 52 -11.18 7.14 -18.70
N ALA A 53 -11.81 8.31 -18.74
CA ALA A 53 -13.01 8.64 -17.96
C ALA A 53 -14.11 7.57 -18.07
N SER A 54 -14.44 7.10 -19.28
CA SER A 54 -15.45 6.05 -19.47
C SER A 54 -15.09 4.73 -18.77
N GLU A 55 -13.81 4.37 -18.77
CA GLU A 55 -13.30 3.20 -18.04
C GLU A 55 -13.32 3.44 -16.53
N ILE A 56 -12.97 4.65 -16.06
CA ILE A 56 -13.04 5.03 -14.64
C ILE A 56 -14.48 4.90 -14.14
N TYR A 57 -15.46 5.48 -14.84
CA TYR A 57 -16.88 5.37 -14.49
C TYR A 57 -17.32 3.90 -14.42
N SER A 58 -16.93 3.07 -15.39
CA SER A 58 -17.26 1.64 -15.39
C SER A 58 -16.58 0.88 -14.25
N ALA A 59 -15.38 1.29 -13.86
CA ALA A 59 -14.56 0.63 -12.85
C ALA A 59 -15.03 0.89 -11.41
N ILE A 60 -15.59 2.06 -11.12
CA ILE A 60 -15.90 2.45 -9.72
C ILE A 60 -17.35 2.82 -9.44
N SER A 61 -18.13 3.22 -10.45
CA SER A 61 -19.51 3.66 -10.22
C SER A 61 -20.37 2.53 -9.66
N GLY A 62 -21.05 2.80 -8.54
CA GLY A 62 -21.91 1.86 -7.82
C GLY A 62 -21.16 0.80 -7.01
N LYS A 63 -19.85 0.95 -6.79
CA LYS A 63 -19.02 -0.04 -6.11
C LYS A 63 -18.45 0.50 -4.79
N THR A 64 -18.15 -0.43 -3.89
CA THR A 64 -17.53 -0.16 -2.59
C THR A 64 -16.10 -0.67 -2.59
N PHE A 65 -15.21 0.15 -2.03
CA PHE A 65 -13.78 -0.10 -1.98
C PHE A 65 -13.28 0.07 -0.55
N GLN A 66 -12.32 -0.75 -0.14
CA GLN A 66 -11.42 -0.35 0.92
C GLN A 66 -10.46 0.69 0.35
N TYR A 67 -10.29 1.82 1.03
CA TYR A 67 -9.31 2.83 0.66
C TYR A 67 -8.19 2.93 1.68
N THR A 68 -7.00 3.25 1.17
CA THR A 68 -5.82 3.64 1.95
C THR A 68 -5.27 4.96 1.42
N ARG A 69 -5.08 5.91 2.32
CA ARG A 69 -4.46 7.22 2.08
C ARG A 69 -3.46 7.52 3.19
N SER A 70 -2.58 8.50 2.96
CA SER A 70 -1.64 8.96 3.98
C SER A 70 -2.33 9.55 5.20
N ASP A 71 -3.57 10.03 5.04
CA ASP A 71 -4.33 10.74 6.05
C ASP A 71 -5.54 9.95 6.58
N GLY A 72 -5.73 8.69 6.16
CA GLY A 72 -6.87 7.89 6.60
C GLY A 72 -7.01 6.56 5.86
N ASN A 73 -7.77 5.65 6.46
CA ASN A 73 -8.16 4.37 5.88
C ASN A 73 -9.63 4.13 6.17
N GLY A 74 -10.26 3.28 5.39
CA GLY A 74 -11.64 2.89 5.62
C GLY A 74 -12.31 2.36 4.37
N PHE A 75 -13.60 2.63 4.24
CA PHE A 75 -14.41 2.21 3.11
C PHE A 75 -15.01 3.41 2.39
N VAL A 76 -15.13 3.31 1.08
CA VAL A 76 -15.77 4.33 0.23
C VAL A 76 -16.67 3.64 -0.79
N THR A 77 -17.89 4.16 -0.95
CA THR A 77 -18.85 3.74 -1.97
C THR A 77 -19.04 4.89 -2.95
N TYR A 78 -18.62 4.70 -4.20
CA TYR A 78 -18.78 5.71 -5.25
C TYR A 78 -20.15 5.57 -5.91
N ASN A 79 -21.02 6.54 -5.70
CA ASN A 79 -22.37 6.55 -6.27
C ASN A 79 -22.34 7.04 -7.73
N ALA A 80 -23.28 6.57 -8.55
CA ALA A 80 -23.35 6.90 -9.98
C ALA A 80 -23.71 8.36 -10.27
N ASP A 81 -24.24 9.08 -9.30
CA ASP A 81 -24.60 10.50 -9.38
C ASP A 81 -23.40 11.45 -9.19
N GLY A 82 -22.19 10.91 -9.03
CA GLY A 82 -20.98 11.69 -8.78
C GLY A 82 -20.79 12.07 -7.31
N THR A 83 -21.54 11.46 -6.39
CA THR A 83 -21.28 11.52 -4.95
C THR A 83 -20.58 10.25 -4.47
N PHE A 84 -20.03 10.28 -3.26
CA PHE A 84 -19.60 9.05 -2.58
C PHE A 84 -19.90 9.14 -1.09
N ASP A 85 -20.05 7.98 -0.47
CA ASP A 85 -20.16 7.78 0.97
C ASP A 85 -18.86 7.17 1.47
N PHE A 86 -18.35 7.62 2.61
CA PHE A 86 -17.17 7.03 3.22
C PHE A 86 -17.36 6.78 4.71
N GLN A 87 -16.70 5.74 5.21
CA GLN A 87 -16.51 5.45 6.61
C GLN A 87 -15.01 5.38 6.84
N ASP A 88 -14.44 6.41 7.46
CA ASP A 88 -13.04 6.43 7.87
C ASP A 88 -12.90 5.82 9.27
N ASP A 89 -11.83 5.05 9.47
CA ASP A 89 -11.56 4.35 10.73
C ASP A 89 -11.28 5.31 11.90
N VAL A 90 -10.83 6.54 11.62
CA VAL A 90 -10.44 7.54 12.63
C VAL A 90 -11.34 8.77 12.58
N LYS A 91 -11.69 9.25 11.38
CA LYS A 91 -12.46 10.48 11.16
C LYS A 91 -13.98 10.26 11.19
N GLY A 92 -14.44 9.02 11.18
CA GLY A 92 -15.86 8.68 11.14
C GLY A 92 -16.43 8.70 9.72
N GLU A 93 -17.76 8.77 9.62
CA GLU A 93 -18.47 8.72 8.35
C GLU A 93 -18.69 10.10 7.71
N GLY A 94 -18.88 10.11 6.39
CA GLY A 94 -19.23 11.32 5.67
C GLY A 94 -19.56 11.07 4.20
N LYS A 95 -19.76 12.18 3.48
CA LYS A 95 -20.06 12.19 2.05
C LYS A 95 -19.09 13.08 1.31
N GLY A 96 -18.92 12.80 0.02
CA GLY A 96 -18.08 13.58 -0.86
C GLY A 96 -18.58 13.60 -2.29
N ARG A 97 -17.80 14.22 -3.17
CA ARG A 97 -18.06 14.28 -4.60
C ARG A 97 -16.88 13.76 -5.39
N TRP A 98 -17.16 13.13 -6.51
CA TRP A 98 -16.14 12.67 -7.43
C TRP A 98 -16.53 12.97 -8.88
N GLN A 99 -15.51 13.05 -9.74
CA GLN A 99 -15.69 13.18 -11.18
C GLN A 99 -14.45 12.65 -11.91
N ALA A 100 -14.64 12.21 -13.15
CA ALA A 100 -13.54 11.82 -14.03
C ALA A 100 -13.61 12.58 -15.36
N ARG A 101 -12.45 13.07 -15.84
CA ARG A 101 -12.30 13.77 -17.13
C ARG A 101 -10.97 13.37 -17.78
N GLY A 102 -11.01 12.77 -18.96
CA GLY A 102 -9.80 12.17 -19.56
C GLY A 102 -9.22 11.10 -18.63
N ALA A 103 -7.92 11.15 -18.35
CA ALA A 103 -7.28 10.27 -17.36
C ALA A 103 -7.33 10.82 -15.92
N GLN A 104 -7.86 12.04 -15.73
CA GLN A 104 -7.92 12.70 -14.43
C GLN A 104 -9.16 12.26 -13.65
N PHE A 105 -8.93 11.95 -12.39
CA PHE A 105 -9.96 11.67 -11.39
C PHE A 105 -9.81 12.68 -10.25
N CYS A 106 -10.93 13.25 -9.83
CA CYS A 106 -10.98 14.24 -8.75
C CYS A 106 -11.97 13.82 -7.68
N GLU A 107 -11.59 14.04 -6.41
CA GLU A 107 -12.35 13.73 -5.20
C GLU A 107 -12.50 14.99 -4.35
N THR A 108 -13.58 15.12 -3.59
CA THR A 108 -13.72 16.14 -2.54
C THR A 108 -14.41 15.51 -1.35
N PHE A 109 -13.70 15.38 -0.23
CA PHE A 109 -14.19 14.72 0.99
C PHE A 109 -14.87 15.70 1.92
N GLY A 110 -16.19 15.63 2.04
CA GLY A 110 -16.96 16.57 2.86
C GLY A 110 -17.24 17.91 2.15
N ALA A 111 -18.19 18.67 2.70
CA ALA A 111 -18.52 19.98 2.20
C ALA A 111 -17.40 20.99 2.53
N GLY A 112 -16.89 21.69 1.52
CA GLY A 112 -15.88 22.75 1.70
C GLY A 112 -14.44 22.26 1.81
N ALA A 113 -14.17 20.96 1.69
CA ALA A 113 -12.81 20.45 1.62
C ALA A 113 -12.14 20.78 0.28
N PRO A 114 -10.80 20.82 0.23
CA PRO A 114 -10.07 20.91 -1.02
C PRO A 114 -10.39 19.73 -1.94
N THR A 115 -10.49 20.01 -3.25
CA THR A 115 -10.58 18.96 -4.27
C THR A 115 -9.20 18.40 -4.56
N ASP A 116 -9.05 17.08 -4.42
CA ASP A 116 -7.84 16.35 -4.79
C ASP A 116 -8.02 15.78 -6.19
N CYS A 117 -7.11 16.11 -7.12
CA CYS A 117 -7.12 15.57 -8.49
C CYS A 117 -5.81 14.84 -8.79
N GLY A 118 -5.91 13.76 -9.56
CA GLY A 118 -4.73 13.04 -10.07
C GLY A 118 -5.10 12.05 -11.16
N ASP A 119 -4.10 11.39 -11.73
CA ASP A 119 -4.34 10.30 -12.67
C ASP A 119 -5.07 9.14 -11.99
N PHE A 120 -5.92 8.44 -12.75
CA PHE A 120 -6.49 7.17 -12.32
C PHE A 120 -5.75 6.01 -12.96
N LYS A 121 -5.18 5.12 -12.15
CA LYS A 121 -4.39 3.98 -12.62
C LYS A 121 -4.93 2.67 -12.08
N THR A 122 -4.73 1.59 -12.82
CA THR A 122 -5.02 0.23 -12.35
C THR A 122 -3.76 -0.63 -12.38
N THR A 123 -3.67 -1.55 -11.43
CA THR A 123 -2.67 -2.63 -11.37
C THR A 123 -3.32 -4.01 -11.52
N GLY A 124 -4.63 -4.06 -11.81
CA GLY A 124 -5.43 -5.29 -11.92
C GLY A 124 -5.92 -5.85 -10.58
N ASP A 125 -5.25 -5.53 -9.48
CA ASP A 125 -5.69 -5.85 -8.11
C ASP A 125 -6.25 -4.64 -7.36
N ALA A 126 -5.83 -3.44 -7.74
CA ALA A 126 -6.22 -2.18 -7.11
C ALA A 126 -6.31 -1.05 -8.12
N TYR A 127 -6.96 0.02 -7.70
CA TYR A 127 -6.94 1.32 -8.37
C TYR A 127 -6.16 2.33 -7.56
N PHE A 128 -5.48 3.24 -8.24
CA PHE A 128 -4.83 4.40 -7.64
C PHE A 128 -5.58 5.63 -8.15
N ALA A 129 -6.30 6.26 -7.25
CA ALA A 129 -7.27 7.30 -7.51
C ALA A 129 -6.86 8.56 -6.76
N ALA A 130 -6.21 9.50 -7.47
CA ALA A 130 -5.58 10.68 -6.86
C ALA A 130 -4.62 10.32 -5.70
N LYS A 131 -5.05 10.50 -4.44
CA LYS A 131 -4.27 10.19 -3.22
C LYS A 131 -4.64 8.83 -2.59
N SER A 132 -5.63 8.14 -3.13
CA SER A 132 -6.22 6.92 -2.57
C SER A 132 -5.73 5.68 -3.33
N ARG A 133 -5.36 4.62 -2.61
CA ARG A 133 -5.34 3.27 -3.16
C ARG A 133 -6.66 2.60 -2.83
N LEU A 134 -7.36 2.09 -3.84
CA LEU A 134 -8.68 1.47 -3.73
C LEU A 134 -8.58 -0.03 -4.04
N VAL A 135 -9.11 -0.87 -3.17
CA VAL A 135 -9.27 -2.31 -3.39
C VAL A 135 -10.76 -2.61 -3.36
N GLU A 136 -11.28 -3.14 -4.47
CA GLU A 136 -12.71 -3.45 -4.58
C GLU A 136 -13.10 -4.53 -3.58
N MET A 137 -14.14 -4.27 -2.81
CA MET A 137 -14.71 -5.27 -1.92
C MET A 137 -15.51 -6.27 -2.75
N LYS A 138 -15.02 -7.50 -2.81
CA LYS A 138 -15.77 -8.61 -3.39
C LYS A 138 -16.71 -9.16 -2.32
N ILE A 139 -18.01 -9.06 -2.59
CA ILE A 139 -19.07 -9.79 -1.89
C ILE A 139 -19.20 -11.20 -2.44
#